data_AF-A0A822HPL3-F1
#
_entry.id   AF-A0A822HPL3-F1
#
_cell.length_a   1.000
_cell.length_b   1.000
_cell.length_c   1.000
_cell.angle_alpha   90.00
_cell.angle_beta   90.00
_cell.angle_gamma   90.00
#
_symmetry.space_group_name_H-M   'P 1'
#
loop_
_entity.id
_entity.type
_entity.pdbx_description
1 polymer ?
#
loop_
_entity_poly.entity_id
_entity_poly.type
_entity_poly.pdbx_seq_one_letter_code
_entity_poly.pdbx_strand_id
1 'polypeptide(L)'
;HTDSSVFAAAGADNQITLWDLAVEKDDEENKEQTATATTTTTKNNNNQLENLPDQLLFIHMGQTDIKEIHWHKQIPGLLISTALSGFNIFKTISA
;
A
#
# COMPACT_ATOMS: atom_id res chain seq x y z
N HIS A 1 7.33 -0.24 -16.19
CA HIS A 1 7.84 -0.65 -14.87
C HIS A 1 9.15 0.06 -14.69
N THR A 2 9.22 1.03 -13.79
CA THR A 2 10.40 1.88 -13.59
C THR A 2 11.07 1.62 -12.24
N ASP A 3 10.41 0.93 -11.32
CA ASP A 3 11.00 0.53 -10.04
C ASP A 3 10.82 -0.98 -9.82
N SER A 4 11.91 -1.74 -9.76
CA SER A 4 11.88 -3.20 -9.68
C SER A 4 11.46 -3.75 -8.31
N SER A 5 11.50 -2.94 -7.25
CA SER A 5 11.14 -3.40 -5.90
C SER A 5 9.65 -3.26 -5.59
N VAL A 6 8.91 -2.47 -6.37
CA VAL A 6 7.49 -2.22 -6.14
C VAL A 6 6.65 -3.36 -6.70
N PHE A 7 5.79 -3.90 -5.85
CA PHE A 7 4.88 -4.99 -6.15
C PHE A 7 3.43 -4.56 -5.93
N ALA A 8 2.53 -4.99 -6.81
CA ALA A 8 1.09 -4.76 -6.66
C ALA A 8 0.34 -6.10 -6.66
N ALA A 9 -0.63 -6.23 -5.76
CA ALA A 9 -1.49 -7.40 -5.65
C ALA A 9 -2.96 -6.99 -5.61
N ALA A 10 -3.82 -7.80 -6.22
CA ALA A 10 -5.28 -7.70 -6.09
C ALA A 10 -5.82 -8.96 -5.42
N GLY A 11 -6.80 -8.79 -4.54
CA GLY A 11 -7.37 -9.87 -3.74
C GLY A 11 -8.88 -10.07 -3.95
N ALA A 12 -9.35 -11.27 -3.60
CA ALA A 12 -10.78 -11.60 -3.55
C ALA A 12 -11.54 -10.83 -2.44
N ASP A 13 -10.82 -10.11 -1.60
CA ASP A 13 -11.31 -9.18 -0.58
C ASP A 13 -11.65 -7.79 -1.16
N ASN A 14 -11.63 -7.63 -2.49
CA ASN A 14 -11.95 -6.39 -3.21
C ASN A 14 -10.93 -5.25 -2.98
N GLN A 15 -9.68 -5.60 -2.72
CA GLN A 15 -8.61 -4.64 -2.49
C GLN A 15 -7.47 -4.81 -3.50
N ILE A 16 -6.83 -3.69 -3.83
CA ILE A 16 -5.54 -3.67 -4.52
C ILE A 16 -4.52 -3.05 -3.56
N THR A 17 -3.43 -3.74 -3.32
CA THR A 17 -2.37 -3.29 -2.40
C THR A 17 -1.07 -3.07 -3.16
N LEU A 18 -0.34 -2.00 -2.82
CA LEU A 18 1.00 -1.73 -3.32
C LEU A 18 2.00 -1.92 -2.19
N TRP A 19 3.13 -2.53 -2.50
CA TRP A 19 4.19 -2.90 -1.58
C TRP A 19 5.54 -2.47 -2.12
N ASP A 20 6.46 -2.06 -1.25
CA ASP A 20 7.87 -1.89 -1.58
C ASP A 20 8.70 -2.98 -0.91
N LEU A 21 9.31 -3.85 -1.71
CA LEU A 21 10.12 -4.96 -1.22
C LEU A 21 11.56 -4.55 -0.87
N ALA A 22 11.97 -3.32 -1.20
CA ALA A 22 13.28 -2.79 -0.82
C ALA A 22 13.29 -2.15 0.58
N VAL A 23 12.12 -1.96 1.20
CA VAL A 23 12.03 -1.40 2.56
C VAL A 23 12.48 -2.44 3.58
N GLU A 24 13.65 -2.21 4.15
CA GLU A 24 14.20 -2.96 5.27
C GLU A 24 13.78 -2.32 6.60
N LYS A 25 13.56 -3.15 7.62
CA LYS A 25 13.33 -2.65 8.98
C LYS A 25 14.65 -2.18 9.56
N ASP A 26 14.74 -0.90 9.93
CA ASP A 26 15.85 -0.44 10.75
C ASP A 26 15.59 -0.87 12.22
N ASP A 27 16.42 -1.79 12.73
CA ASP A 27 16.31 -2.31 14.10
C ASP A 27 16.54 -1.22 15.17
N GLU A 28 17.13 -0.08 14.81
CA GLU A 28 17.31 1.07 15.69
C GLU A 28 16.01 1.92 15.78
N GLU A 29 15.28 2.09 14.67
CA GLU A 29 14.05 2.90 14.60
C GLU A 29 12.87 2.25 15.36
N ASN A 30 12.82 0.91 15.38
CA ASN A 30 11.81 0.16 16.15
C ASN A 30 11.93 0.34 17.67
N LYS A 31 13.15 0.59 18.20
CA LYS A 31 13.36 0.86 19.64
C LYS A 31 12.83 2.24 20.02
N GLU A 32 12.88 3.22 19.11
CA GLU A 32 12.36 4.56 19.36
C GLU A 32 10.83 4.61 19.25
N GLN A 33 10.22 3.87 18.32
CA GLN A 33 8.75 3.76 18.19
C GLN A 33 8.10 3.00 19.36
N THR A 34 8.76 1.97 19.90
CA THR A 34 8.30 1.28 21.11
C THR A 34 8.51 2.09 22.40
N ALA A 35 9.49 3.01 22.44
CA ALA A 35 9.74 3.89 23.58
C ALA A 35 8.89 5.19 23.58
N THR A 36 8.52 5.72 22.42
CA THR A 36 7.74 6.96 22.29
C THR A 36 6.22 6.77 22.34
N ALA A 37 5.71 5.53 22.23
CA ALA A 37 4.30 5.20 22.46
C ALA A 37 3.80 5.50 23.89
N THR A 38 4.69 5.80 24.84
CA THR A 38 4.29 6.06 26.25
C THR A 38 4.11 7.55 26.60
N THR A 39 4.56 8.51 25.78
CA THR A 39 4.46 9.92 26.21
C THR A 39 4.22 10.92 25.07
N THR A 40 2.93 11.24 24.88
CA THR A 40 2.39 12.48 24.28
C THR A 40 2.47 12.59 22.75
N THR A 41 1.36 12.31 22.06
CA THR A 41 0.48 13.35 21.47
C THR A 41 -0.63 12.71 20.63
N THR A 42 -1.88 12.95 21.07
CA THR A 42 -3.16 12.79 20.36
C THR A 42 -3.64 11.36 20.03
N LYS A 43 -4.45 10.84 20.96
CA LYS A 43 -5.45 9.79 20.73
C LYS A 43 -6.37 10.16 19.55
N ASN A 44 -6.01 9.75 18.34
CA ASN A 44 -6.92 9.69 17.20
C ASN A 44 -6.86 8.25 16.65
N ASN A 45 -7.82 7.41 17.04
CA ASN A 45 -8.36 6.24 16.31
C ASN A 45 -7.43 5.28 15.53
N ASN A 46 -6.16 5.11 15.88
CA ASN A 46 -5.16 4.46 14.99
C ASN A 46 -4.59 3.10 15.45
N ASN A 47 -5.28 2.31 16.29
CA ASN A 47 -4.84 0.93 16.63
C ASN A 47 -4.68 0.01 15.39
N GLN A 48 -5.28 0.39 14.26
CA GLN A 48 -5.21 -0.39 13.03
C GLN A 48 -3.93 -0.12 12.22
N LEU A 49 -3.29 1.05 12.37
CA LEU A 49 -2.03 1.35 11.69
C LEU A 49 -0.82 0.70 12.37
N GLU A 50 -0.85 0.50 13.69
CA GLU A 50 0.22 -0.20 14.43
C GLU A 50 0.41 -1.67 13.99
N ASN A 51 -0.55 -2.24 13.26
CA ASN A 51 -0.50 -3.63 12.81
C ASN A 51 -0.22 -3.77 11.30
N LEU A 52 0.04 -2.69 10.58
CA LEU A 52 0.37 -2.75 9.15
C LEU A 52 1.89 -2.92 8.96
N PRO A 53 2.34 -3.75 8.01
CA PRO A 53 3.76 -3.85 7.68
C PRO A 53 4.28 -2.54 7.06
N ASP A 54 5.51 -2.16 7.40
CA ASP A 54 6.16 -0.94 6.88
C ASP A 54 6.33 -0.94 5.36
N GLN A 55 6.38 -2.14 4.75
CA GLN A 55 6.47 -2.34 3.31
C GLN A 55 5.17 -1.98 2.56
N LEU A 56 4.04 -1.84 3.26
CA LEU A 56 2.75 -1.55 2.64
C LEU A 56 2.66 -0.06 2.28
N LEU A 57 2.70 0.25 0.98
CA LEU A 57 2.65 1.64 0.49
C LEU A 57 1.23 2.18 0.37
N PHE A 58 0.29 1.34 -0.07
CA PHE A 58 -1.06 1.81 -0.41
C PHE A 58 -2.09 0.68 -0.43
N ILE A 59 -3.33 1.00 -0.08
CA ILE A 59 -4.52 0.15 -0.28
C ILE A 59 -5.55 0.94 -1.10
N HIS A 60 -5.90 0.42 -2.26
CA HIS A 60 -6.99 0.90 -3.10
C HIS A 60 -8.22 -0.01 -2.95
N MET A 61 -9.38 0.59 -2.70
CA MET A 61 -10.67 -0.10 -2.51
C MET A 61 -11.73 0.51 -3.44
N GLY A 62 -12.96 0.00 -3.37
CA GLY A 62 -14.10 0.58 -4.08
C GLY A 62 -14.44 -0.08 -5.41
N GLN A 63 -13.74 -1.16 -5.77
CA GLN A 63 -14.16 -2.09 -6.82
C GLN A 63 -14.77 -3.35 -6.20
N THR A 64 -15.46 -4.16 -6.99
CA THR A 64 -16.01 -5.46 -6.56
C THR A 64 -15.61 -6.54 -7.54
N ASP A 65 -15.11 -7.66 -7.03
CA ASP A 65 -14.63 -8.83 -7.80
C ASP A 65 -13.57 -8.44 -8.84
N ILE A 66 -12.39 -8.05 -8.34
CA ILE A 66 -11.24 -7.61 -9.14
C ILE A 66 -10.65 -8.83 -9.86
N LYS A 67 -10.42 -8.69 -11.17
CA LYS A 67 -9.92 -9.77 -12.03
C LYS A 67 -8.45 -9.59 -12.38
N GLU A 68 -8.07 -8.42 -12.85
CA GLU A 68 -6.72 -8.15 -13.32
C GLU A 68 -6.25 -6.76 -12.92
N ILE A 69 -4.93 -6.64 -12.73
CA ILE A 69 -4.24 -5.37 -12.52
C ILE A 69 -3.02 -5.29 -13.42
N HIS A 70 -2.77 -4.11 -13.96
CA HIS A 70 -1.63 -3.86 -14.86
C HIS A 70 -1.06 -2.47 -14.65
N TRP A 71 0.28 -2.40 -14.62
CA TRP A 71 1.00 -1.14 -14.68
C TRP A 71 1.02 -0.59 -16.11
N HIS A 72 0.76 0.71 -16.27
CA HIS A 72 0.88 1.37 -17.56
C HIS A 72 2.35 1.43 -18.00
N LYS A 73 2.65 1.01 -19.24
CA LYS A 73 4.04 0.90 -19.71
C LYS A 73 4.75 2.25 -19.86
N GLN A 74 4.03 3.30 -20.22
CA GLN A 74 4.60 4.63 -20.52
C GLN A 74 4.43 5.63 -19.38
N ILE A 75 3.61 5.34 -18.37
CA ILE A 75 3.30 6.28 -17.29
C ILE A 75 3.67 5.60 -15.98
N PRO A 76 4.88 5.87 -15.44
CA PRO A 76 5.30 5.39 -14.13
C PRO A 76 4.27 5.68 -13.04
N GLY A 77 4.03 4.69 -12.18
CA GLY A 77 3.10 4.78 -11.06
C GLY A 77 1.61 4.64 -11.42
N LEU A 78 1.24 4.59 -12.70
CA LEU A 78 -0.16 4.43 -13.11
C LEU A 78 -0.55 2.96 -13.16
N LEU A 79 -1.59 2.59 -12.41
CA LEU A 79 -2.15 1.26 -12.35
C LEU A 79 -3.57 1.24 -12.93
N ILE A 80 -3.87 0.19 -13.68
CA ILE A 80 -5.17 -0.04 -14.30
C ILE A 80 -5.70 -1.36 -13.76
N SER A 81 -6.96 -1.38 -13.33
CA SER A 81 -7.62 -2.58 -12.82
C SER A 81 -8.93 -2.85 -13.52
N THR A 82 -9.26 -4.13 -13.65
CA THR A 82 -10.53 -4.62 -14.17
C THR A 82 -11.27 -5.37 -13.08
N ALA A 83 -12.58 -5.15 -12.97
CA ALA A 83 -13.42 -5.76 -11.95
C ALA A 83 -14.85 -5.92 -12.48
N LEU A 84 -15.69 -6.68 -11.78
CA LEU A 84 -17.13 -6.75 -12.10
C LEU A 84 -17.79 -5.36 -12.07
N SER A 85 -17.33 -4.48 -11.18
CA SER A 85 -17.81 -3.10 -11.06
C SER A 85 -17.24 -2.15 -12.14
N GLY A 86 -16.44 -2.64 -13.09
CA GLY A 86 -15.83 -1.87 -14.17
C GLY A 86 -14.34 -1.63 -14.01
N PHE A 87 -13.84 -0.55 -14.64
CA PHE A 87 -12.43 -0.21 -14.68
C PHE A 87 -12.08 0.86 -13.66
N ASN A 88 -10.88 0.80 -13.08
CA ASN A 88 -10.29 1.92 -12.37
C ASN A 88 -8.91 2.21 -12.98
N ILE A 89 -8.55 3.50 -13.02
CA ILE A 89 -7.27 4.00 -13.49
C ILE A 89 -6.81 5.00 -12.45
N PHE A 90 -5.73 4.69 -11.74
CA PHE A 90 -5.25 5.51 -10.65
C PHE A 90 -3.73 5.53 -10.59
N LYS A 91 -3.17 6.64 -10.09
CA LYS A 91 -1.75 6.81 -9.84
C LYS A 91 -1.55 7.14 -8.37
N THR A 92 -0.70 6.39 -7.69
CA THR A 92 -0.34 6.66 -6.29
C THR A 92 0.79 7.68 -6.22
N ILE A 93 0.90 8.39 -5.09
CA ILE A 93 2.03 9.30 -4.83
C ILE A 93 3.33 8.57 -4.52
N SER A 94 3.24 7.29 -4.14
CA SER A 94 4.35 6.46 -3.69
C SER A 94 5.05 5.67 -4.81
N ALA A 95 4.67 5.85 -6.08
CA ALA A 95 5.17 5.07 -7.23
C ALA A 95 5.41 5.90 -8.51
#